data_AF-A0A7C8HJD8-F1
#
_entry.id   AF-A0A7C8HJD8-F1
#
_cell.length_a   1.000
_cell.length_b   1.000
_cell.length_c   1.000
_cell.angle_alpha   90.00
_cell.angle_beta   90.00
_cell.angle_gamma   90.00
#
_symmetry.space_group_name_H-M   'P 1'
#
loop_
_entity.id
_entity.type
_entity.pdbx_description
1 polymer ?
#
loop_
_entity_poly.entity_id
_entity_poly.type
_entity_poly.pdbx_seq_one_letter_code
_entity_poly.pdbx_strand_id
1 'polypeptide(L)'
;MIDILDMMQRAHLPLLAVAIVAGLGVAAASRDLGKRLLGVCVAALAGVTELAVLTRHDPALASGALAACVMVLGGAAQGVALLVRVREDFGGVDAGGLRVAELNDDRAERGE
;
A
#
# COMPACT_ATOMS: atom_id res chain seq x y z
N MET A 1 -36.50 14.09 -4.48
CA MET A 1 -35.38 14.76 -5.16
C MET A 1 -34.12 14.14 -4.57
N ILE A 2 -33.48 13.20 -5.29
CA ILE A 2 -32.23 12.59 -4.79
C ILE A 2 -31.16 13.66 -4.91
N ASP A 3 -30.57 14.03 -3.78
CA ASP A 3 -29.54 15.05 -3.72
C ASP A 3 -28.30 14.55 -4.49
N ILE A 4 -27.64 15.41 -5.27
CA ILE A 4 -26.48 15.04 -6.11
C ILE A 4 -25.36 14.43 -5.24
N LEU A 5 -25.27 14.89 -3.98
CA LEU A 5 -24.39 14.35 -2.94
C LEU A 5 -24.67 12.87 -2.62
N ASP A 6 -25.94 12.48 -2.57
CA ASP A 6 -26.37 11.11 -2.28
C ASP A 6 -26.07 10.18 -3.46
N MET A 7 -26.19 10.70 -4.69
CA MET A 7 -25.81 9.99 -5.92
C MET A 7 -24.30 9.80 -6.03
N MET A 8 -23.51 10.81 -5.66
CA MET A 8 -22.05 10.72 -5.61
C MET A 8 -21.56 9.75 -4.54
N GLN A 9 -22.17 9.71 -3.35
CA GLN A 9 -21.79 8.76 -2.30
C GLN A 9 -22.03 7.29 -2.71
N ARG A 10 -23.15 7.01 -3.39
CA ARG A 10 -23.44 5.67 -3.90
C ARG A 10 -22.47 5.20 -4.97
N ALA A 11 -21.96 6.12 -5.80
CA ALA A 11 -20.94 5.81 -6.79
C ALA A 11 -19.53 5.67 -6.19
N HIS A 12 -19.26 6.34 -5.05
CA HIS A 12 -17.95 6.38 -4.43
C HIS A 12 -17.55 5.08 -3.72
N LEU A 13 -18.49 4.44 -3.00
CA LEU A 13 -18.25 3.17 -2.29
C LEU A 13 -17.74 2.04 -3.19
N PRO A 14 -18.37 1.73 -4.34
CA PRO A 14 -17.88 0.67 -5.23
C PRO A 14 -16.52 1.01 -5.85
N LEU A 15 -16.23 2.28 -6.13
CA LEU A 15 -14.92 2.71 -6.62
C LEU A 15 -13.81 2.46 -5.59
N LEU A 16 -14.06 2.73 -4.31
CA LEU A 16 -13.11 2.45 -3.23
C LEU A 16 -12.90 0.95 -3.04
N ALA A 17 -13.97 0.15 -3.08
CA ALA A 17 -13.87 -1.30 -3.00
C ALA A 17 -13.02 -1.87 -4.16
N VAL A 18 -13.22 -1.36 -5.39
CA VAL A 18 -12.40 -1.73 -6.55
C VAL A 18 -10.94 -1.33 -6.34
N ALA A 19 -10.67 -0.13 -5.83
CA ALA A 19 -9.31 0.32 -5.56
C ALA A 19 -8.61 -0.55 -4.51
N ILE A 20 -9.31 -0.97 -3.45
CA ILE A 20 -8.79 -1.88 -2.42
C ILE A 20 -8.46 -3.24 -3.04
N VAL A 21 -9.42 -3.86 -3.73
CA VAL A 21 -9.25 -5.20 -4.31
C VAL A 21 -8.17 -5.20 -5.40
N ALA A 22 -8.17 -4.20 -6.28
CA ALA A 22 -7.17 -4.07 -7.33
C ALA A 22 -5.78 -3.81 -6.75
N GLY A 23 -5.66 -2.90 -5.77
CA GLY A 23 -4.39 -2.60 -5.11
C GLY A 23 -3.79 -3.82 -4.41
N LEU A 24 -4.59 -4.53 -3.61
CA LEU A 24 -4.19 -5.77 -2.96
C LEU A 24 -3.90 -6.89 -3.96
N GLY A 25 -4.69 -6.99 -5.04
CA GLY A 25 -4.48 -7.96 -6.11
C GLY A 25 -3.14 -7.76 -6.81
N VAL A 26 -2.80 -6.52 -7.16
CA VAL A 26 -1.49 -6.16 -7.71
C VAL A 26 -0.37 -6.50 -6.71
N ALA A 27 -0.56 -6.18 -5.42
CA ALA A 27 0.43 -6.49 -4.40
C ALA A 27 0.64 -7.99 -4.17
N ALA A 28 -0.42 -8.79 -4.26
CA ALA A 28 -0.34 -10.23 -4.12
C ALA A 28 0.31 -10.90 -5.35
N ALA A 29 -0.04 -10.44 -6.56
CA ALA A 29 0.38 -11.08 -7.81
C ALA A 29 1.74 -10.60 -8.34
N SER A 30 2.21 -9.41 -7.94
CA SER A 30 3.47 -8.86 -8.47
C SER A 30 4.69 -9.48 -7.81
N ARG A 31 5.71 -9.78 -8.63
CA ARG A 31 7.08 -10.15 -8.18
C ARG A 31 7.95 -8.92 -7.90
N ASP A 32 7.68 -7.82 -8.59
CA ASP A 32 8.35 -6.54 -8.43
C ASP A 32 7.86 -5.88 -7.13
N LEU A 33 8.78 -5.68 -6.18
CA LEU A 33 8.49 -5.12 -4.86
C LEU A 33 7.97 -3.67 -4.93
N GLY A 34 8.38 -2.90 -5.94
CA GLY A 34 7.88 -1.55 -6.19
C GLY A 34 6.40 -1.55 -6.57
N LYS A 35 6.00 -2.44 -7.48
CA LYS A 35 4.57 -2.63 -7.82
C LYS A 35 3.77 -3.14 -6.62
N ARG A 36 4.37 -3.97 -5.77
CA ARG A 36 3.71 -4.42 -4.53
C ARG A 36 3.46 -3.27 -3.57
N LEU A 37 4.47 -2.44 -3.33
CA LEU A 37 4.34 -1.26 -2.49
C LEU A 37 3.27 -0.31 -3.03
N LEU A 38 3.27 -0.06 -4.35
CA LEU A 38 2.26 0.78 -4.99
C LEU A 38 0.85 0.21 -4.80
N GLY A 39 0.66 -1.10 -4.98
CA GLY A 39 -0.61 -1.77 -4.74
C GLY A 39 -1.12 -1.62 -3.30
N VAL A 40 -0.23 -1.79 -2.32
CA VAL A 40 -0.56 -1.57 -0.89
C VAL A 40 -0.92 -0.11 -0.62
N CYS A 41 -0.17 0.85 -1.20
CA CYS A 41 -0.46 2.27 -1.03
C CYS A 41 -1.83 2.65 -1.59
N VAL A 42 -2.19 2.14 -2.78
CA VAL A 42 -3.51 2.38 -3.39
C VAL A 42 -4.63 1.83 -2.49
N ALA A 43 -4.49 0.60 -1.99
CA ALA A 43 -5.48 0.01 -1.11
C ALA A 43 -5.61 0.76 0.23
N ALA A 44 -4.48 1.17 0.81
CA ALA A 44 -4.45 1.94 2.06
C ALA A 44 -5.09 3.33 1.90
N LEU A 45 -4.79 4.05 0.82
CA LEU A 45 -5.42 5.34 0.52
C LEU A 45 -6.93 5.21 0.33
N ALA A 46 -7.37 4.15 -0.36
CA ALA A 46 -8.80 3.88 -0.50
C ALA A 46 -9.48 3.64 0.86
N GLY A 47 -8.87 2.87 1.76
CA GLY A 47 -9.38 2.66 3.12
C GLY A 47 -9.38 3.94 3.97
N VAL A 48 -8.33 4.76 3.89
CA VAL A 48 -8.28 6.07 4.57
C VAL A 48 -9.37 7.01 4.04
N THR A 49 -9.62 6.98 2.72
CA THR A 49 -10.69 7.78 2.09
C THR A 49 -12.06 7.33 2.57
N GLU A 50 -12.29 6.00 2.66
CA GLU A 50 -13.51 5.45 3.23
C GLU A 50 -13.71 5.88 4.68
N LEU A 51 -12.67 5.78 5.50
CA LEU A 51 -12.69 6.21 6.90
C LEU A 51 -13.02 7.70 7.01
N ALA A 52 -12.37 8.55 6.22
CA ALA A 52 -12.64 9.99 6.19
C ALA A 52 -14.10 10.32 5.82
N VAL A 53 -14.68 9.58 4.87
CA VAL A 53 -16.09 9.73 4.48
C VAL A 53 -17.03 9.30 5.62
N LEU A 54 -16.74 8.18 6.29
CA LEU A 54 -17.54 7.67 7.41
C LEU A 54 -17.50 8.62 8.62
N THR A 55 -16.35 9.25 8.87
CA THR A 55 -16.17 10.13 10.04
C THR A 55 -16.45 11.60 9.76
N ARG A 56 -16.88 11.98 8.55
CA ARG A 56 -16.99 13.40 8.13
C ARG A 56 -17.95 14.26 8.97
N HIS A 57 -18.89 13.63 9.67
CA HIS A 57 -19.87 14.31 10.53
C HIS A 57 -19.52 14.23 12.03
N ASP A 58 -18.43 13.56 12.37
CA ASP A 58 -17.97 13.42 13.75
C ASP A 58 -16.52 13.91 13.88
N PRO A 59 -16.29 15.12 14.40
CA PRO A 59 -14.96 15.69 14.52
C PRO A 59 -14.05 14.91 15.48
N ALA A 60 -14.62 14.17 16.45
CA ALA A 60 -13.82 13.33 17.33
C ALA A 60 -13.19 12.17 16.54
N LEU A 61 -13.96 11.57 15.62
CA LEU A 61 -13.50 10.47 14.78
C LEU A 61 -12.65 10.93 13.58
N ALA A 62 -12.85 12.17 13.10
CA ALA A 62 -12.07 12.74 11.99
C ALA A 62 -10.56 12.81 12.29
N SER A 63 -10.19 13.00 13.57
CA SER A 63 -8.79 12.95 14.02
C SER A 63 -8.14 11.58 13.76
N GLY A 64 -8.92 10.49 13.85
CA GLY A 64 -8.48 9.13 13.55
C GLY A 64 -8.19 8.91 12.06
N ALA A 65 -9.01 9.49 11.17
CA ALA A 65 -8.76 9.44 9.72
C ALA A 65 -7.46 10.18 9.34
N LEU A 66 -7.20 11.32 9.99
CA LEU A 66 -5.94 12.06 9.84
C LEU A 66 -4.74 11.25 10.34
N ALA A 67 -4.83 10.64 11.52
CA ALA A 67 -3.77 9.78 12.05
C ALA A 67 -3.48 8.59 11.12
N ALA A 68 -4.53 7.94 10.59
CA ALA A 68 -4.39 6.86 9.62
C ALA A 68 -3.69 7.33 8.33
N CYS A 69 -4.04 8.52 7.82
CA CYS A 69 -3.38 9.11 6.67
C CYS A 69 -1.87 9.32 6.89
N VAL A 70 -1.49 9.87 8.06
CA VAL A 70 -0.08 10.09 8.42
C VAL A 70 0.67 8.76 8.52
N MET A 71 0.07 7.73 9.12
CA MET A 71 0.70 6.40 9.20
C MET A 71 0.92 5.79 7.81
N VAL A 72 -0.06 5.91 6.90
CA VAL A 72 0.07 5.41 5.53
C VAL A 72 1.20 6.12 4.78
N LEU A 73 1.30 7.45 4.90
CA LEU A 73 2.40 8.22 4.30
C LEU A 73 3.77 7.84 4.88
N GLY A 74 3.86 7.67 6.20
CA GLY A 74 5.07 7.23 6.88
C GLY A 74 5.51 5.84 6.43
N GLY A 75 4.58 4.88 6.38
CA GLY A 75 4.83 3.53 5.89
C GLY A 75 5.23 3.49 4.42
N ALA A 76 4.60 4.30 3.57
CA ALA A 76 4.97 4.42 2.16
C ALA A 76 6.39 4.98 2.00
N ALA A 77 6.75 6.02 2.74
CA ALA A 77 8.09 6.61 2.72
C ALA A 77 9.16 5.60 3.18
N GLN A 78 8.90 4.87 4.26
CA GLN A 78 9.77 3.78 4.74
C GLN A 78 9.90 2.66 3.70
N GLY A 79 8.79 2.25 3.07
CA GLY A 79 8.79 1.25 2.01
C GLY A 79 9.65 1.68 0.82
N VAL A 80 9.55 2.94 0.38
CA VAL A 80 10.39 3.47 -0.70
C VAL A 80 11.85 3.49 -0.29
N ALA A 81 12.18 3.94 0.93
CA ALA A 81 13.56 3.94 1.42
C ALA A 81 14.17 2.52 1.43
N LEU A 82 13.40 1.52 1.84
CA LEU A 82 13.82 0.11 1.81
C LEU A 82 14.01 -0.39 0.38
N LEU A 83 13.12 -0.05 -0.56
CA LEU A 83 13.27 -0.41 -1.96
C LEU A 83 14.54 0.17 -2.58
N VAL A 84 14.89 1.41 -2.24
CA VAL A 84 16.13 2.05 -2.70
C VAL A 84 17.33 1.27 -2.20
N ARG A 85 17.40 0.97 -0.89
CA ARG A 85 18.49 0.17 -0.32
C ARG A 85 18.60 -1.21 -0.94
N VAL A 86 17.46 -1.92 -1.08
CA VAL A 86 17.41 -3.23 -1.74
C VAL A 86 17.96 -3.15 -3.17
N ARG A 87 17.61 -2.11 -3.91
CA ARG A 87 18.13 -1.90 -5.27
C ARG A 87 19.64 -1.64 -5.27
N GLU A 88 20.15 -0.87 -4.31
CA GLU A 88 21.57 -0.56 -4.16
C GLU A 88 22.38 -1.80 -3.78
N ASP A 89 21.90 -2.59 -2.82
CA ASP A 89 22.60 -3.75 -2.28
C ASP A 89 22.54 -4.98 -3.21
N PHE A 90 21.41 -5.19 -3.89
CA PHE A 90 21.15 -6.41 -4.68
C PHE A 90 21.01 -6.18 -6.18
N GLY A 91 21.13 -4.92 -6.65
CA GLY A 91 21.05 -4.57 -8.07
C GLY A 91 19.66 -4.67 -8.70
N GLY A 92 18.62 -4.98 -7.92
CA GLY A 92 17.24 -5.16 -8.40
C GLY A 92 16.19 -5.16 -7.29
N VAL A 93 14.92 -4.96 -7.69
CA VAL A 93 13.75 -4.87 -6.78
C VAL A 93 12.77 -6.03 -6.96
N ASP A 94 13.18 -7.10 -7.64
CA ASP A 94 12.37 -8.31 -7.78
C ASP A 94 12.52 -9.21 -6.55
N ALA A 95 11.39 -9.59 -5.95
CA ALA A 95 11.35 -10.47 -4.77
C ALA A 95 11.99 -11.85 -5.05
N GLY A 96 11.97 -12.29 -6.31
CA GLY A 96 12.64 -13.51 -6.75
C GLY A 96 14.17 -13.41 -6.74
N GLY A 97 14.72 -12.22 -7.01
CA GLY A 97 16.17 -11.98 -6.97
C GLY A 97 16.70 -11.95 -5.54
N LEU A 98 15.93 -11.38 -4.61
CA LEU A 98 16.28 -11.37 -3.18
C LEU A 98 16.45 -12.78 -2.61
N ARG A 99 15.53 -13.69 -2.95
CA ARG A 99 15.56 -15.07 -2.46
C ARG A 99 16.79 -15.85 -2.95
N VAL A 100 17.33 -15.49 -4.11
CA VAL A 100 18.56 -16.10 -4.64
C VAL A 100 19.80 -15.51 -3.97
N ALA A 101 19.80 -14.21 -3.66
CA ALA A 101 20.87 -13.57 -2.90
C ALA A 101 20.97 -14.15 -1.48
N GLU A 102 19.83 -14.31 -0.81
CA GLU A 102 19.74 -14.92 0.53
C GLU A 102 20.27 -16.37 0.54
N LEU A 103 19.94 -17.16 -0.49
CA LEU A 103 20.48 -18.53 -0.64
C LEU A 103 21.99 -18.57 -0.91
N ASN A 104 22.55 -17.55 -1.56
CA ASN A 104 23.98 -17.47 -1.82
C ASN A 104 24.75 -17.00 -0.58
N ASP A 105 24.18 -16.10 0.21
CA ASP A 105 24.76 -15.64 1.48
C ASP A 105 24.82 -16.79 2.50
N ASP A 106 23.73 -17.55 2.62
CA ASP A 106 23.66 -18.78 3.43
C ASP A 106 24.72 -19.83 3.05
N ARG A 107 25.08 -19.92 1.76
CA ARG A 107 26.14 -20.82 1.28
C ARG A 107 27.53 -20.29 1.58
N ALA A 108 27.73 -18.98 1.41
CA ALA A 108 28.98 -18.32 1.74
C ALA A 108 29.30 -18.44 3.24
N GLU A 109 28.30 -18.29 4.13
CA GLU A 109 28.48 -18.49 5.57
C GLU A 109 28.79 -19.94 5.96
N ARG A 110 28.35 -20.91 5.15
CA ARG A 110 28.65 -22.34 5.34
C ARG A 110 29.99 -22.78 4.74
N GLY A 111 30.67 -21.89 4.00
CA GLY A 111 31.95 -22.19 3.35
C GLY A 111 31.84 -23.16 2.18
N GLU A 112 30.67 -23.25 1.54
CA GLU A 112 30.40 -24.08 0.34
C GLU A 112 30.73 -23.35 -0.97
#